data_AF-A0ABD4Z3U6-F1
#
_entry.id   AF-A0ABD4Z3U6-F1
#
_cell.length_a   1.000
_cell.length_b   1.000
_cell.length_c   1.000
_cell.angle_alpha   90.00
_cell.angle_beta   90.00
_cell.angle_gamma   90.00
#
_symmetry.space_group_name_H-M   'P 1'
#
loop_
_entity.id
_entity.type
_entity.pdbx_description
1 polymer ?
#
loop_
_entity_poly.entity_id
_entity_poly.type
_entity_poly.pdbx_seq_one_letter_code
_entity_poly.pdbx_strand_id
1 'polypeptide(L)' 'MYARICFSTSKQVVKIDLYNYEGACIDSSAYENVKLVEISGVTRIDISSMGMGKDIICIFAENVNKWKMLGGVLKVE' A
#
# COMPACT_ATOMS: atom_id res chain seq x y z
N MET A 1 8.77 -10.62 1.58
CA MET A 1 8.54 -9.55 0.58
C MET A 1 8.05 -8.30 1.30
N TYR A 2 8.18 -7.16 0.65
CA TYR A 2 7.71 -5.87 1.17
C TYR A 2 6.61 -5.33 0.27
N ALA A 3 5.56 -4.76 0.84
CA ALA A 3 4.58 -3.98 0.09
C ALA A 3 4.70 -2.50 0.43
N ARG A 4 4.81 -1.65 -0.59
CA ARG A 4 4.59 -0.21 -0.46
C ARG A 4 3.17 0.09 -0.88
N ILE A 5 2.36 0.52 0.06
CA ILE A 5 0.95 0.82 -0.15
C ILE A 5 0.81 2.34 -0.12
N CYS A 6 0.50 2.94 -1.27
CA CYS A 6 0.35 4.39 -1.40
C CYS A 6 -1.12 4.74 -1.68
N PHE A 7 -1.63 5.70 -0.91
CA PHE A 7 -3.01 6.14 -0.89
C PHE A 7 -3.10 7.54 -1.42
N SER A 8 -3.75 7.74 -2.57
CA SER A 8 -4.08 9.08 -3.05
C SER A 8 -5.44 9.50 -2.51
N THR A 9 -5.46 10.46 -1.58
CA THR A 9 -6.70 10.97 -0.95
C THR A 9 -7.55 11.77 -1.93
N SER A 10 -6.92 12.52 -2.83
CA SER A 10 -7.61 13.32 -3.86
C SER A 10 -8.22 12.48 -4.97
N LYS A 11 -7.61 11.33 -5.31
CA LYS A 11 -8.09 10.44 -6.39
C LYS A 11 -8.85 9.21 -5.88
N GLN A 12 -8.86 8.96 -4.57
CA GLN A 12 -9.42 7.74 -3.96
C GLN A 12 -8.83 6.45 -4.58
N VAL A 13 -7.53 6.47 -4.88
CA VAL A 13 -6.79 5.35 -5.47
C VAL A 13 -5.79 4.82 -4.46
N VAL A 14 -5.73 3.51 -4.33
CA VAL A 14 -4.69 2.81 -3.57
C VAL A 14 -3.82 2.04 -4.54
N LYS A 15 -2.52 2.30 -4.50
CA LYS A 15 -1.49 1.57 -5.25
C LYS A 15 -0.72 0.67 -4.30
N ILE A 16 -0.51 -0.57 -4.69
CA ILE A 16 0.35 -1.53 -4.00
C ILE A 16 1.51 -1.87 -4.94
N ASP A 17 2.73 -1.61 -4.48
CA ASP A 17 3.96 -2.05 -5.13
C ASP A 17 4.62 -3.11 -4.24
N LEU A 18 4.92 -4.28 -4.80
CA LEU A 18 5.60 -5.36 -4.10
C LEU A 18 7.07 -5.42 -4.47
N TYR A 19 7.90 -5.63 -3.46
CA TYR A 19 9.34 -5.72 -3.59
C TYR A 19 9.86 -7.03 -2.99
N ASN A 20 10.86 -7.61 -3.66
CA ASN A 20 11.64 -8.70 -3.08
C ASN A 20 12.64 -8.17 -2.01
N TYR A 21 13.40 -9.06 -1.37
CA TYR A 21 14.35 -8.67 -0.32
C TYR A 21 15.57 -7.89 -0.83
N GLU A 22 15.80 -7.87 -2.14
CA GLU A 22 16.86 -7.11 -2.80
C GLU A 22 16.40 -5.70 -3.18
N GLY A 23 15.13 -5.36 -2.94
CA GLY A 23 14.53 -4.07 -3.29
C GLY A 23 14.03 -3.97 -4.73
N ALA A 24 14.00 -5.07 -5.49
CA ALA A 24 13.46 -5.10 -6.84
C ALA A 24 11.92 -5.18 -6.79
N CYS A 25 11.24 -4.32 -7.56
CA CYS A 25 9.79 -4.37 -7.72
C CYS A 25 9.38 -5.60 -8.54
N ILE A 26 8.51 -6.44 -7.99
CA ILE A 26 8.06 -7.69 -8.59
C ILE A 26 6.60 -7.65 -9.04
N ASP A 27 5.78 -6.77 -8.45
CA ASP A 27 4.39 -6.57 -8.85
C ASP A 27 3.92 -5.15 -8.51
N SER A 28 2.99 -4.62 -9.31
CA SER A 28 2.39 -3.30 -9.11
C SER A 28 0.92 -3.32 -9.50
N SER A 29 0.05 -3.04 -8.52
CA SER A 29 -1.40 -3.08 -8.68
C SER A 29 -2.02 -1.76 -8.20
N ALA A 30 -3.04 -1.27 -8.91
CA ALA A 30 -3.78 -0.06 -8.53
C ALA A 30 -5.28 -0.36 -8.41
N TYR A 31 -5.90 0.25 -7.42
CA TYR A 31 -7.29 0.02 -7.07
C TYR A 31 -8.01 1.35 -6.84
N GLU A 32 -9.15 1.52 -7.51
CA GLU A 32 -10.01 2.69 -7.34
C GLU A 32 -11.14 2.40 -6.35
N ASN A 33 -11.75 3.47 -5.81
CA ASN A 33 -12.91 3.39 -4.92
C ASN A 33 -12.65 2.57 -3.63
N VAL A 34 -11.40 2.57 -3.16
CA VAL A 34 -11.01 1.90 -1.92
C VAL A 34 -11.31 2.81 -0.75
N LYS A 35 -12.21 2.39 0.13
CA LYS A 35 -12.63 3.14 1.33
C LYS A 35 -11.74 2.85 2.53
N LEU A 36 -11.22 1.62 2.61
CA LEU A 36 -10.44 1.16 3.74
C LEU A 36 -9.36 0.19 3.27
N VAL A 37 -8.22 0.19 3.95
CA VAL A 37 -7.16 -0.79 3.71
C VAL A 37 -6.84 -1.47 5.03
N GLU A 38 -6.96 -2.79 5.04
CA GLU A 38 -6.63 -3.64 6.19
C GLU A 38 -5.26 -4.28 5.92
N ILE A 39 -4.32 -4.10 6.83
CA ILE A 39 -2.95 -4.63 6.68
C ILE A 39 -2.67 -5.54 7.88
N SER A 40 -2.34 -6.80 7.61
CA SER A 40 -1.88 -7.75 8.64
C SER A 40 -0.35 -7.75 8.68
N GLY A 41 0.23 -7.61 9.88
CA GLY A 41 1.68 -7.73 10.10
C GLY A 41 2.36 -6.46 10.61
N VAL A 42 3.68 -6.38 10.39
CA VAL A 42 4.50 -5.24 10.81
C VAL A 42 4.41 -4.15 9.75
N THR A 43 3.85 -3.01 10.14
CA THR A 43 3.76 -1.82 9.28
C THR A 43 4.72 -0.74 9.76
N ARG A 44 5.36 -0.08 8.79
CA ARG A 44 6.18 1.10 9.00
C ARG A 44 5.62 2.22 8.13
N ILE A 45 5.21 3.31 8.77
CA ILE A 45 4.77 4.49 8.04
C ILE A 45 6.02 5.19 7.51
N ASP A 46 6.04 5.48 6.22
CA ASP A 46 7.13 6.26 5.64
C ASP A 46 6.88 7.74 5.91
N ILE A 47 7.51 8.26 6.97
CA ILE A 47 7.37 9.65 7.40
C ILE A 47 7.85 10.61 6.31
N SER A 48 8.75 10.19 5.41
CA SER A 48 9.18 11.02 4.28
C SER A 48 8.04 11.33 3.30
N SER A 49 7.06 10.42 3.19
CA SER A 49 5.84 10.64 2.40
C SER A 49 4.88 11.64 3.03
N MET A 50 4.90 11.81 4.37
CA MET A 50 4.07 12.81 5.05
C MET A 50 4.52 14.25 4.76
N GLY A 51 5.79 14.45 4.36
CA GLY A 51 6.33 15.74 3.95
C GLY A 51 6.08 16.10 2.47
N MET A 52 5.70 15.12 1.63
CA MET A 52 5.56 15.26 0.19
C MET A 52 4.10 15.43 -0.24
N GLY A 53 3.50 16.57 0.10
CA GLY A 53 2.16 16.94 -0.36
C GLY A 53 1.04 16.15 0.33
N LYS A 54 -0.03 16.84 0.72
CA LYS A 54 -1.12 16.32 1.58
C LYS A 54 -1.97 15.21 0.93
N ASP A 55 -1.65 14.84 -0.29
CA ASP A 55 -2.53 14.06 -1.16
C ASP A 55 -2.13 12.58 -1.27
N ILE A 56 -0.90 12.22 -0.90
CA ILE A 56 -0.43 10.83 -0.95
C ILE A 56 0.20 10.42 0.37
N ILE A 57 -0.29 9.34 0.95
CA ILE A 57 0.29 8.71 2.14
C ILE A 57 0.82 7.35 1.72
N CYS A 58 2.06 6.99 2.07
CA CYS A 58 2.60 5.66 1.81
C CYS A 58 2.96 4.92 3.11
N ILE A 59 2.63 3.63 3.14
CA ILE A 59 2.92 2.71 4.24
C ILE A 59 3.72 1.53 3.68
N PHE A 60 4.77 1.13 4.38
CA PHE A 60 5.48 -0.11 4.12
C PHE A 60 4.96 -1.22 5.02
N ALA A 61 4.66 -2.37 4.44
CA ALA A 61 4.30 -3.59 5.14
C ALA A 61 5.34 -4.68 4.86
N GLU A 62 5.82 -5.33 5.91
CA GLU A 62 6.75 -6.46 5.79
C GLU A 62 6.00 -7.80 5.83
N ASN A 63 6.59 -8.83 5.21
CA ASN A 63 6.07 -10.21 5.18
C ASN A 63 4.71 -10.38 4.48
N VAL A 64 4.43 -9.52 3.50
CA VAL A 64 3.22 -9.62 2.67
C VAL A 64 3.30 -10.83 1.74
N ASN A 65 2.23 -11.64 1.74
CA ASN A 65 2.08 -12.83 0.90
C ASN A 65 0.93 -12.72 -0.09
N LYS A 66 -0.14 -11.97 0.25
CA LYS A 66 -1.36 -11.85 -0.58
C LYS A 66 -2.10 -10.55 -0.32
N TRP A 67 -2.92 -10.14 -1.29
CA TRP A 67 -3.85 -9.03 -1.16
C TRP A 67 -5.13 -9.28 -1.96
N LYS A 68 -6.25 -8.68 -1.55
CA LYS A 68 -7.55 -8.81 -2.24
C LYS A 68 -8.50 -7.66 -1.94
N MET A 69 -9.38 -7.35 -2.89
CA MET A 69 -10.48 -6.40 -2.70
C MET A 69 -11.72 -7.10 -2.14
N LEU A 70 -12.24 -6.62 -1.02
CA LEU A 70 -13.48 -7.08 -0.38
C LEU A 70 -14.42 -5.89 -0.21
N GLY A 71 -15.39 -5.72 -1.11
CA GLY A 71 -16.43 -4.68 -0.93
C GLY A 71 -15.88 -3.27 -0.72
N GLY A 72 -14.89 -2.84 -1.52
CA GLY A 72 -14.23 -1.54 -1.39
C GLY A 72 -13.20 -1.46 -0.26
N VAL A 73 -12.94 -2.57 0.44
CA VAL A 73 -11.85 -2.72 1.40
C VAL A 73 -10.71 -3.51 0.76
N LEU A 74 -9.51 -2.96 0.71
CA LEU A 74 -8.33 -3.69 0.24
C LEU A 74 -7.65 -4.35 1.43
N LYS A 75 -7.65 -5.69 1.47
CA LYS A 75 -6.98 -6.45 2.52
C LYS A 75 -5.61 -6.92 2.05
N VAL A 76 -4.58 -6.73 2.87
CA VAL A 76 -3.18 -7.15 2.67
C VAL A 76 -2.77 -8.06 3.82
N GLU A 77 -2.27 -9.27 3.51
CA GLU A 77 -1.90 -10.32 4.47
C GLU A 77 -0.53 -10.93 4.21
#